data_AF-A0A1I7ZZ84-F1
#
_entry.id   AF-A0A1I7ZZ84-F1
#
_cell.length_a   1.000
_cell.length_b   1.000
_cell.length_c   1.000
_cell.angle_alpha   90.00
_cell.angle_beta   90.00
_cell.angle_gamma   90.00
#
_symmetry.space_group_name_H-M   'P 1'
#
loop_
_entity.id
_entity.type
_entity.pdbx_description
1 polymer ?
#
loop_
_entity_poly.entity_id
_entity_poly.type
_entity_poly.pdbx_seq_one_letter_code
_entity_poly.pdbx_strand_id
1 'polypeptide(L)'
;MAERTSHLITATYILFLFFLSSTAIVPAPGQCWNDRIFAHSGDDSFWDCDVTKRCVNETFLLSAATRECGQSPEKHTFRERCGLGHYFAIDYTCCAPYQYHEQCLEEPLWRKGHTDKLLTTMKTRARMAKEMQEAKKAENNATADKKLIVLVPSRFVHRFPDNAACTYKELQGWISFGFYVSRHRTYFDIRMFTRRSVINARISLEYAALWFMESEYKCTQNMTNYLEGVNPIAIARDVPKGCYFFPELEEPAKAFALELHRNTSHGFDPPEEDFWKSENATEKYCEWLLEKVTDPEWMEEEDNSYGVVSWVLLLLFSTGSIFMGAAFGLTLGRRSTQEDSDAEEKSFPIVHHIYNEQDYAVSL
;
A
#
# COMPACT_ATOMS: atom_id res chain seq x y z
N MET A 1 -19.73 39.46 -30.83
CA MET A 1 -20.46 39.22 -29.55
C MET A 1 -19.98 37.98 -28.81
N ALA A 2 -19.52 36.91 -29.50
CA ALA A 2 -19.02 35.68 -28.88
C ALA A 2 -17.69 35.83 -28.09
N GLU A 3 -16.86 36.80 -28.43
CA GLU A 3 -15.53 36.98 -27.84
C GLU A 3 -15.59 37.52 -26.39
N ARG A 4 -16.55 38.40 -26.08
CA ARG A 4 -16.76 38.93 -24.72
C ARG A 4 -17.27 37.87 -23.74
N THR A 5 -18.05 36.89 -24.20
CA THR A 5 -18.56 35.79 -23.38
C THR A 5 -17.45 34.82 -22.95
N SER A 6 -16.47 34.54 -23.83
CA SER A 6 -15.36 33.65 -23.49
C SER A 6 -14.46 34.24 -22.40
N HIS A 7 -14.12 35.53 -22.48
CA HIS A 7 -13.29 36.17 -21.46
C HIS A 7 -13.96 36.25 -20.08
N LEU A 8 -15.28 36.39 -20.02
CA LEU A 8 -16.02 36.39 -18.76
C LEU A 8 -16.01 34.99 -18.11
N ILE A 9 -16.20 33.93 -18.91
CA ILE A 9 -16.15 32.54 -18.43
C ILE A 9 -14.74 32.20 -17.93
N THR A 10 -13.69 32.56 -18.67
CA THR A 10 -12.31 32.32 -18.26
C THR A 10 -11.94 33.10 -16.99
N ALA A 11 -12.35 34.36 -16.87
CA ALA A 11 -12.12 35.15 -15.66
C ALA A 11 -12.87 34.60 -14.44
N THR A 12 -14.09 34.10 -14.63
CA THR A 12 -14.88 33.47 -13.56
C THR A 12 -14.25 32.14 -13.13
N TYR A 13 -13.74 31.35 -14.08
CA TYR A 13 -13.04 30.09 -13.81
C TYR A 13 -11.70 30.33 -13.10
N ILE A 14 -10.94 31.34 -13.51
CA ILE A 14 -9.70 31.75 -12.84
C ILE A 14 -9.99 32.27 -11.43
N LEU A 15 -11.02 33.09 -11.23
CA LEU A 15 -11.45 33.53 -9.89
C LEU A 15 -11.89 32.36 -9.03
N PHE A 16 -12.65 31.40 -9.57
CA PHE A 16 -13.06 30.19 -8.86
C PHE A 16 -11.86 29.32 -8.46
N LEU A 17 -10.86 29.19 -9.35
CA LEU A 17 -9.59 28.51 -9.06
C LEU A 17 -8.73 29.27 -8.03
N PHE A 18 -8.76 30.60 -8.01
CA PHE A 18 -8.09 31.42 -6.98
C PHE A 18 -8.80 31.36 -5.62
N PHE A 19 -10.13 31.24 -5.60
CA PHE A 19 -10.89 30.98 -4.38
C PHE A 19 -10.69 29.55 -3.86
N LEU A 20 -10.44 28.57 -4.74
CA LEU A 20 -10.06 27.21 -4.37
C LEU A 20 -8.59 27.12 -3.91
N SER A 21 -7.68 27.93 -4.48
CA SER A 21 -6.25 27.90 -4.14
C SER A 21 -5.89 28.69 -2.86
N SER A 22 -6.76 29.58 -2.39
CA SER A 22 -6.51 30.40 -1.20
C SER A 22 -6.74 29.67 0.13
N THR A 23 -7.11 28.39 0.08
CA THR A 23 -7.04 27.49 1.24
C THR A 23 -6.40 26.18 0.82
N ALA A 24 -5.09 26.20 0.52
CA ALA A 24 -4.33 24.96 0.65
C ALA A 24 -4.57 24.44 2.08
N ILE A 25 -5.31 23.33 2.21
CA ILE A 25 -5.66 22.74 3.50
C ILE A 25 -4.39 22.31 4.23
N VAL A 26 -3.29 22.11 3.52
CA VAL A 26 -1.96 21.95 4.11
C VAL A 26 -1.16 23.22 3.86
N PRO A 27 -0.69 23.93 4.91
CA PRO A 27 0.13 25.11 4.73
C PRO A 27 1.53 24.77 4.23
N ALA A 28 2.19 25.73 3.58
CA ALA A 28 3.60 25.59 3.24
C ALA A 28 4.47 25.64 4.52
N PRO A 29 5.64 24.98 4.54
CA PRO A 29 6.54 24.99 5.70
C PRO A 29 6.87 26.42 6.15
N GLY A 30 6.75 26.68 7.46
CA GLY A 30 7.07 27.97 8.07
C GLY A 30 6.02 29.07 7.90
N GLN A 31 4.85 28.77 7.32
CA GLN A 31 3.75 29.73 7.20
C GLN A 31 2.69 29.52 8.28
N CYS A 32 2.01 30.62 8.65
CA CYS A 32 0.80 30.54 9.45
C CYS A 32 -0.32 29.86 8.65
N TRP A 33 -1.22 29.18 9.36
CA TRP A 33 -2.33 28.44 8.77
C TRP A 33 -3.64 28.83 9.41
N ASN A 34 -4.71 28.82 8.63
CA ASN A 34 -6.06 29.14 9.08
C ASN A 34 -6.82 27.85 9.34
N ASP A 35 -7.60 27.77 10.40
CA ASP A 35 -8.43 26.61 10.72
C ASP A 35 -9.79 27.07 11.28
N ARG A 36 -10.72 26.12 11.35
CA ARG A 36 -12.04 26.29 11.92
C ARG A 36 -12.33 25.14 12.87
N ILE A 37 -12.84 25.49 14.05
CA ILE A 37 -13.36 24.51 15.02
C ILE A 37 -14.87 24.69 15.17
N PHE A 38 -15.58 23.56 15.24
CA PHE A 38 -16.94 23.48 15.73
C PHE A 38 -16.97 22.76 17.08
N ALA A 39 -17.71 23.31 18.05
CA ALA A 39 -18.04 22.56 19.25
C ALA A 39 -19.19 21.60 18.96
N HIS A 40 -19.15 20.39 19.55
CA HIS A 40 -20.21 19.40 19.39
C HIS A 40 -20.57 18.69 20.70
N SER A 41 -21.69 17.98 20.66
CA SER A 41 -22.20 17.07 21.68
C SER A 41 -22.78 15.82 21.01
N GLY A 42 -22.67 14.67 21.65
CA GLY A 42 -23.08 13.37 21.11
C GLY A 42 -22.18 12.26 21.64
N ASP A 43 -22.51 11.00 21.33
CA ASP A 43 -21.62 9.88 21.64
C ASP A 43 -20.34 9.96 20.78
N ASP A 44 -19.23 9.47 21.34
CA ASP A 44 -17.89 9.53 20.73
C ASP A 44 -17.78 8.69 19.43
N SER A 45 -18.85 7.99 18.99
CA SER A 45 -18.88 7.28 17.70
C SER A 45 -19.22 8.23 16.55
N PHE A 46 -18.23 9.05 16.16
CA PHE A 46 -18.30 9.90 14.96
C PHE A 46 -18.68 9.13 13.68
N TRP A 47 -18.51 7.80 13.66
CA TRP A 47 -18.91 6.91 12.56
C TRP A 47 -20.42 6.90 12.27
N ASP A 48 -21.26 7.16 13.28
CA ASP A 48 -22.72 7.14 13.16
C ASP A 48 -23.32 8.54 12.96
N CYS A 49 -22.48 9.58 13.06
CA CYS A 49 -22.85 10.97 12.97
C CYS A 49 -24.02 11.41 13.86
N ASP A 50 -24.16 10.77 15.02
CA ASP A 50 -25.04 11.21 16.11
C ASP A 50 -24.38 12.34 16.91
N VAL A 51 -23.94 13.38 16.21
CA VAL A 51 -23.26 14.55 16.78
C VAL A 51 -23.97 15.82 16.34
N THR A 52 -24.20 16.71 17.30
CA THR A 52 -24.88 17.98 17.10
C THR A 52 -23.96 19.14 17.45
N LYS A 53 -24.08 20.26 16.74
CA LYS A 53 -23.39 21.49 17.09
C LYS A 53 -23.78 21.92 18.51
N ARG A 54 -22.80 22.23 19.34
CA ARG A 54 -22.99 22.62 20.73
C ARG A 54 -22.75 24.12 20.91
N CYS A 55 -23.72 24.81 21.49
CA CYS A 55 -23.57 26.23 21.83
C CYS A 55 -22.65 26.35 23.07
N VAL A 56 -21.52 27.03 22.93
CA VAL A 56 -20.47 27.12 23.97
C VAL A 56 -19.97 28.55 24.11
N ASN A 57 -19.34 28.87 25.24
CA ASN A 57 -18.80 30.21 25.48
C ASN A 57 -17.50 30.48 24.70
N GLU A 58 -17.13 31.76 24.59
CA GLU A 58 -15.90 32.22 23.91
C GLU A 58 -14.63 31.56 24.44
N THR A 59 -14.53 31.42 25.77
CA THR A 59 -13.37 30.82 26.46
C THR A 59 -13.15 29.37 26.04
N PHE A 60 -14.22 28.58 25.87
CA PHE A 60 -14.13 27.20 25.44
C PHE A 60 -13.53 27.10 24.03
N LEU A 61 -14.07 27.87 23.07
CA LEU A 61 -13.61 27.85 21.68
C LEU A 61 -12.17 28.34 21.55
N LEU A 62 -11.79 29.39 22.29
CA LEU A 62 -10.40 29.87 22.35
C LEU A 62 -9.45 28.83 22.94
N SER A 63 -9.89 28.11 23.99
CA SER A 63 -9.09 27.04 24.59
C SER A 63 -8.90 25.87 23.62
N ALA A 64 -9.93 25.53 22.85
CA ALA A 64 -9.86 24.51 21.80
C ALA A 64 -8.89 24.94 20.69
N ALA A 65 -9.03 26.15 20.15
CA ALA A 65 -8.13 26.69 19.14
C ALA A 65 -6.67 26.77 19.62
N THR A 66 -6.46 27.16 20.88
CA THR A 66 -5.12 27.18 21.51
C THR A 66 -4.53 25.78 21.60
N ARG A 67 -5.35 24.76 21.91
CA ARG A 67 -4.90 23.37 21.98
C ARG A 67 -4.52 22.83 20.62
N GLU A 68 -5.36 23.04 19.61
CA GLU A 68 -5.09 22.64 18.22
C GLU A 68 -3.85 23.32 17.65
N CYS A 69 -3.66 24.61 17.96
CA CYS A 69 -2.49 25.36 17.51
C CYS A 69 -1.21 25.01 18.30
N GLY A 70 -1.34 24.52 19.54
CA GLY A 70 -0.23 24.34 20.48
C GLY A 70 0.25 25.65 21.15
N GLN A 71 -0.33 26.79 20.76
CA GLN A 71 -0.12 28.13 21.32
C GLN A 71 -1.35 29.00 21.08
N SER A 72 -1.40 30.20 21.67
CA SER A 72 -2.49 31.14 21.43
C SER A 72 -2.58 31.53 19.93
N PRO A 73 -3.78 31.53 19.32
CA PRO A 73 -3.95 31.96 17.94
C PRO A 73 -3.52 33.42 17.73
N GLU A 74 -2.92 33.73 16.57
CA GLU A 74 -2.54 35.10 16.20
C GLU A 74 -3.79 35.97 16.01
N LYS A 75 -4.80 35.40 15.36
CA LYS A 75 -6.08 36.04 15.03
C LYS A 75 -7.20 35.03 15.18
N HIS A 76 -8.39 35.49 15.54
CA HIS A 76 -9.57 34.65 15.60
C HIS A 76 -10.85 35.45 15.38
N THR A 77 -11.92 34.75 15.01
CA THR A 77 -13.27 35.30 14.85
C THR A 77 -14.28 34.22 15.22
N PHE A 78 -15.17 34.51 16.16
CA PHE A 78 -16.26 33.61 16.51
C PHE A 78 -17.34 33.60 15.43
N ARG A 79 -17.94 32.44 15.19
CA ARG A 79 -18.91 32.18 14.13
C ARG A 79 -20.19 31.59 14.71
N GLU A 80 -21.31 31.83 14.03
CA GLU A 80 -22.61 31.26 14.37
C GLU A 80 -23.00 31.53 15.83
N ARG A 81 -23.27 32.80 16.15
CA ARG A 81 -23.68 33.22 17.49
C ARG A 81 -25.01 32.56 17.88
N CYS A 82 -25.03 31.92 19.04
CA CYS A 82 -26.19 31.22 19.60
C CYS A 82 -26.65 31.78 20.95
N GLY A 83 -25.90 32.74 21.52
CA GLY A 83 -26.25 33.44 22.74
C GLY A 83 -25.35 34.65 22.99
N LEU A 84 -25.57 35.37 24.10
CA LEU A 84 -24.64 36.42 24.52
C LEU A 84 -23.32 35.78 24.96
N GLY A 85 -22.22 36.07 24.26
CA GLY A 85 -20.91 35.45 24.51
C GLY A 85 -20.85 33.95 24.20
N HIS A 86 -21.78 33.43 23.38
CA HIS A 86 -21.84 32.02 23.02
C HIS A 86 -21.97 31.80 21.51
N TYR A 87 -21.25 30.80 21.01
CA TYR A 87 -21.06 30.53 19.58
C TYR A 87 -20.95 29.03 19.34
N PHE A 88 -21.19 28.59 18.10
CA PHE A 88 -20.96 27.20 17.69
C PHE A 88 -19.55 26.96 17.16
N ALA A 89 -18.87 28.01 16.68
CA ALA A 89 -17.59 27.86 15.99
C ALA A 89 -16.64 29.04 16.17
N ILE A 90 -15.37 28.79 15.83
CA ILE A 90 -14.29 29.77 15.79
C ILE A 90 -13.45 29.54 14.53
N ASP A 91 -13.23 30.59 13.75
CA ASP A 91 -12.17 30.64 12.74
C ASP A 91 -10.94 31.26 13.39
N TYR A 92 -9.75 30.69 13.16
CA TYR A 92 -8.51 31.23 13.73
C TYR A 92 -7.30 31.03 12.83
N THR A 93 -6.27 31.84 13.08
CA THR A 93 -4.96 31.75 12.41
C THR A 93 -3.91 31.32 13.43
N CYS A 94 -3.19 30.25 13.11
CA CYS A 94 -2.12 29.69 13.91
C CYS A 94 -0.76 29.89 13.23
N CYS A 95 0.20 30.47 13.94
CA CYS A 95 1.58 30.62 13.48
C CYS A 95 2.57 29.67 14.18
N ALA A 96 2.08 28.49 14.55
CA ALA A 96 2.90 27.41 15.11
C ALA A 96 3.28 26.40 14.03
N PRO A 97 4.30 25.55 14.27
CA PRO A 97 4.55 24.39 13.44
C PRO A 97 3.26 23.59 13.19
N TYR A 98 3.00 23.29 11.92
CA TYR A 98 1.81 22.55 11.51
C TYR A 98 1.86 21.12 12.05
N GLN A 99 0.82 20.65 12.73
CA GLN A 99 0.88 19.36 13.45
C GLN A 99 0.47 18.16 12.59
N TYR A 100 -0.26 18.38 11.49
CA TYR A 100 -0.83 17.31 10.66
C TYR A 100 0.06 16.99 9.46
N HIS A 101 1.24 16.44 9.75
CA HIS A 101 2.24 16.18 8.71
C HIS A 101 1.91 14.97 7.83
N GLU A 102 2.04 15.12 6.51
CA GLU A 102 1.87 14.03 5.53
C GLU A 102 2.74 12.81 5.80
N GLN A 103 3.95 13.01 6.33
CA GLN A 103 4.88 11.92 6.69
C GLN A 103 4.39 11.05 7.86
N CYS A 104 3.34 11.51 8.56
CA CYS A 104 2.67 10.78 9.62
C CYS A 104 1.45 10.00 9.14
N LEU A 105 1.09 10.15 7.85
CA LEU A 105 0.25 9.17 7.18
C LEU A 105 1.09 7.92 6.86
N GLU A 106 0.48 6.74 6.97
CA GLU A 106 1.13 5.44 6.71
C GLU A 106 2.00 5.48 5.46
N GLU A 107 3.28 5.11 5.52
CA GLU A 107 4.16 5.19 4.35
C GLU A 107 3.53 4.46 3.14
N PRO A 108 3.61 5.02 1.92
CA PRO A 108 2.90 4.42 0.82
C PRO A 108 3.47 3.06 0.46
N LEU A 109 2.70 1.98 0.69
CA LEU A 109 3.09 0.60 0.37
C LEU A 109 3.12 0.30 -1.14
N TRP A 110 3.18 1.32 -2.00
CA TRP A 110 3.29 1.22 -3.45
C TRP A 110 4.69 1.51 -3.99
N ARG A 111 5.72 1.41 -3.13
CA ARG A 111 7.11 1.30 -3.63
C ARG A 111 7.16 0.16 -4.65
N LYS A 112 7.83 0.40 -5.79
CA LYS A 112 7.89 -0.51 -6.94
C LYS A 112 8.11 -1.98 -6.55
N GLY A 113 9.10 -2.26 -5.70
CA GLY A 113 9.38 -3.63 -5.26
C GLY A 113 8.27 -4.32 -4.45
N HIS A 114 7.43 -3.57 -3.71
CA HIS A 114 6.26 -4.15 -3.04
C HIS A 114 5.12 -4.41 -4.02
N THR A 115 4.89 -3.49 -4.95
CA THR A 115 3.93 -3.66 -6.06
C THR A 115 4.28 -4.89 -6.91
N ASP A 116 5.55 -5.03 -7.30
CA ASP A 116 6.04 -6.16 -8.10
C ASP A 116 5.82 -7.48 -7.36
N LYS A 117 6.16 -7.53 -6.06
CA LYS A 117 5.95 -8.73 -5.24
C LYS A 117 4.47 -9.10 -5.10
N LEU A 118 3.60 -8.11 -4.89
CA LEU A 118 2.15 -8.31 -4.82
C LEU A 118 1.64 -8.86 -6.16
N LEU A 119 2.07 -8.26 -7.27
CA LEU A 119 1.67 -8.67 -8.61
C LEU A 119 2.11 -10.11 -8.93
N THR A 120 3.38 -10.46 -8.71
CA THR A 120 3.89 -11.83 -8.88
C THR A 120 3.12 -12.82 -7.99
N THR A 121 2.78 -12.42 -6.75
CA THR A 121 1.97 -13.25 -5.85
C THR A 121 0.57 -13.48 -6.41
N MET A 122 -0.10 -12.42 -6.90
CA MET A 122 -1.41 -12.51 -7.53
C MET A 122 -1.39 -13.41 -8.77
N LYS A 123 -0.42 -13.23 -9.68
CA LYS A 123 -0.26 -14.07 -10.89
C LYS A 123 -0.04 -15.54 -10.52
N THR A 124 0.85 -15.80 -9.56
CA THR A 124 1.12 -17.16 -9.07
C THR A 124 -0.14 -17.81 -8.52
N ARG A 125 -0.94 -17.09 -7.73
CA ARG A 125 -2.19 -17.62 -7.17
C ARG A 125 -3.25 -17.85 -8.24
N ALA A 126 -3.42 -16.92 -9.18
CA ALA A 126 -4.34 -17.09 -10.30
C ALA A 126 -3.99 -18.35 -11.11
N ARG A 127 -2.70 -18.62 -11.36
CA ARG A 127 -2.24 -19.82 -12.07
C ARG A 127 -2.53 -21.10 -11.30
N MET A 128 -2.15 -21.15 -10.01
CA MET A 128 -2.42 -22.30 -9.16
C MET A 128 -3.92 -22.60 -9.06
N ALA A 129 -4.74 -21.56 -9.04
CA ALA A 129 -6.18 -21.70 -8.97
C ALA A 129 -6.78 -22.18 -10.31
N LYS A 130 -6.25 -21.75 -11.46
CA LYS A 130 -6.58 -22.32 -12.77
C LYS A 130 -6.26 -23.82 -12.83
N GLU A 131 -5.05 -24.22 -12.44
CA GLU A 131 -4.62 -25.62 -12.37
C GLU A 131 -5.52 -26.45 -11.43
N MET A 132 -5.92 -25.88 -10.29
CA MET A 132 -6.87 -26.50 -9.37
C MET A 132 -8.22 -26.77 -10.04
N GLN A 133 -8.76 -25.80 -10.79
CA GLN A 133 -10.04 -25.96 -11.47
C GLN A 133 -9.97 -27.00 -12.60
N GLU A 134 -8.88 -27.03 -13.35
CA GLU A 134 -8.62 -28.06 -14.37
C GLU A 134 -8.54 -29.46 -13.72
N ALA A 135 -7.87 -29.59 -12.58
CA ALA A 135 -7.83 -30.83 -11.80
C ALA A 135 -9.23 -31.26 -11.33
N LYS A 136 -10.07 -30.33 -10.85
CA LYS A 136 -11.46 -30.62 -10.48
C LYS A 136 -12.28 -31.11 -11.67
N LYS A 137 -12.15 -30.47 -12.84
CA LYS A 137 -12.82 -30.88 -14.08
C LYS A 137 -12.38 -32.28 -14.54
N ALA A 138 -11.16 -32.67 -14.24
CA ALA A 138 -10.61 -34.00 -14.50
C ALA A 138 -10.88 -35.02 -13.36
N GLU A 139 -11.74 -34.69 -12.39
CA GLU A 139 -12.06 -35.51 -11.21
C GLU A 139 -10.83 -35.86 -10.33
N ASN A 140 -9.74 -35.10 -10.47
CA ASN A 140 -8.50 -35.28 -9.71
C ASN A 140 -8.52 -34.42 -8.42
N ASN A 141 -9.37 -34.83 -7.47
CA ASN A 141 -9.58 -34.08 -6.22
C ASN A 141 -8.31 -33.93 -5.39
N ALA A 142 -7.41 -34.94 -5.36
CA ALA A 142 -6.16 -34.87 -4.61
C ALA A 142 -5.23 -33.75 -5.08
N THR A 143 -5.15 -33.51 -6.39
CA THR A 143 -4.35 -32.41 -6.94
C THR A 143 -5.01 -31.06 -6.65
N ALA A 144 -6.34 -30.99 -6.76
CA ALA A 144 -7.08 -29.79 -6.43
C ALA A 144 -6.90 -29.38 -4.94
N ASP A 145 -7.04 -30.33 -4.01
CA ASP A 145 -6.89 -30.08 -2.57
C ASP A 145 -5.48 -29.63 -2.21
N LYS A 146 -4.46 -30.23 -2.83
CA LYS A 146 -3.06 -29.83 -2.64
C LYS A 146 -2.83 -28.38 -3.05
N LYS A 147 -3.45 -27.92 -4.16
CA LYS A 147 -3.34 -26.54 -4.64
C LYS A 147 -4.08 -25.56 -3.72
N LEU A 148 -5.25 -25.95 -3.21
CA LEU A 148 -6.02 -25.15 -2.26
C LEU A 148 -5.25 -24.82 -0.98
N ILE A 149 -4.50 -25.78 -0.44
CA ILE A 149 -3.68 -25.57 0.78
C ILE A 149 -2.58 -24.52 0.55
N VAL A 150 -1.97 -24.50 -0.64
CA VAL A 150 -0.91 -23.53 -1.00
C VAL A 150 -1.48 -22.13 -1.24
N LEU A 151 -2.77 -22.04 -1.61
CA LEU A 151 -3.46 -20.77 -1.86
C LEU A 151 -3.82 -20.02 -0.58
N VAL A 152 -3.67 -20.61 0.62
CA VAL A 152 -3.95 -19.94 1.89
C VAL A 152 -3.10 -18.67 2.00
N PRO A 153 -3.72 -17.48 2.03
CA PRO A 153 -2.97 -16.23 2.00
C PRO A 153 -2.03 -16.15 3.19
N SER A 154 -0.75 -15.88 2.94
CA SER A 154 0.12 -15.46 4.02
C SER A 154 -0.50 -14.20 4.59
N ARG A 155 -0.87 -14.20 5.87
CA ARG A 155 -1.25 -12.97 6.56
C ARG A 155 -0.06 -12.03 6.40
N PHE A 156 -0.16 -11.06 5.52
CA PHE A 156 0.76 -9.94 5.52
C PHE A 156 0.51 -9.20 6.82
N VAL A 157 1.31 -9.54 7.83
CA VAL A 157 1.36 -8.78 9.08
C VAL A 157 2.08 -7.48 8.73
N HIS A 158 1.30 -6.50 8.27
CA HIS A 158 1.81 -5.14 8.11
C HIS A 158 2.08 -4.59 9.51
N ARG A 159 3.34 -4.68 9.91
CA ARG A 159 3.84 -3.97 11.09
C ARG A 159 4.17 -2.56 10.63
N PHE A 160 3.39 -1.60 11.10
CA PHE A 160 3.67 -0.19 10.92
C PHE A 160 5.04 0.11 11.53
N PRO A 161 5.98 0.69 10.78
CA PRO A 161 7.18 1.22 11.41
C PRO A 161 6.73 2.36 12.33
N ASP A 162 7.05 2.25 13.61
CA ASP A 162 6.84 3.33 14.56
C ASP A 162 7.66 4.54 14.10
N ASN A 163 7.00 5.54 13.51
CA ASN A 163 7.66 6.78 13.18
C ASN A 163 7.77 7.59 14.47
N ALA A 164 8.95 7.54 15.11
CA ALA A 164 9.22 8.26 16.36
C ALA A 164 9.02 9.78 16.25
N ALA A 165 8.99 10.34 15.03
CA ALA A 165 8.72 11.75 14.77
C ALA A 165 7.22 12.09 14.77
N CYS A 166 6.33 11.10 14.70
CA CYS A 166 4.89 11.29 14.74
C CYS A 166 4.41 11.02 16.16
N THR A 167 3.80 12.01 16.80
CA THR A 167 3.39 11.84 18.19
C THR A 167 2.18 10.91 18.27
N TYR A 168 2.08 10.10 19.33
CA TYR A 168 0.98 9.15 19.53
C TYR A 168 -0.43 9.80 19.48
N LYS A 169 -0.54 11.12 19.70
CA LYS A 169 -1.78 11.90 19.52
C LYS A 169 -2.25 12.01 18.06
N GLU A 170 -1.34 11.89 17.10
CA GLU A 170 -1.64 11.88 15.67
C GLU A 170 -2.20 10.51 15.24
N LEU A 171 -1.84 9.44 15.96
CA LEU A 171 -2.19 8.04 15.64
C LEU A 171 -3.35 7.47 16.46
N GLN A 172 -3.67 8.05 17.62
CA GLN A 172 -5.01 7.91 18.17
C GLN A 172 -5.95 8.62 17.20
N GLY A 173 -6.54 7.85 16.29
CA GLY A 173 -7.62 8.32 15.42
C GLY A 173 -8.79 8.88 16.24
N TRP A 174 -9.89 9.25 15.58
CA TRP A 174 -11.14 9.83 16.12
C TRP A 174 -11.70 9.29 17.46
N ILE A 175 -11.17 8.18 17.97
CA ILE A 175 -11.60 7.40 19.14
C ILE A 175 -11.44 8.15 20.47
N SER A 176 -10.76 9.31 20.54
CA SER A 176 -10.50 9.89 21.87
C SER A 176 -10.29 11.40 21.96
N PHE A 177 -10.94 12.28 21.18
CA PHE A 177 -10.71 13.72 21.42
C PHE A 177 -11.93 14.63 21.23
N GLY A 178 -12.55 14.94 22.36
CA GLY A 178 -12.99 16.30 22.67
C GLY A 178 -14.42 16.66 22.29
N PHE A 179 -14.97 17.64 23.00
CA PHE A 179 -16.27 18.25 22.70
C PHE A 179 -16.19 19.22 21.49
N TYR A 180 -15.26 18.99 20.55
CA TYR A 180 -15.02 19.83 19.37
C TYR A 180 -14.31 19.07 18.23
N VAL A 181 -14.52 19.53 16.99
CA VAL A 181 -13.84 19.06 15.76
C VAL A 181 -13.13 20.22 15.05
N SER A 182 -11.93 20.00 14.53
CA SER A 182 -11.19 20.98 13.71
C SER A 182 -11.14 20.56 12.24
N ARG A 183 -11.09 21.54 11.33
CA ARG A 183 -11.10 21.29 9.87
C ARG A 183 -9.84 20.54 9.44
N HIS A 184 -8.67 21.00 9.92
CA HIS A 184 -7.39 20.38 9.56
C HIS A 184 -7.27 18.96 10.11
N ARG A 185 -7.69 18.71 11.36
CA ARG A 185 -7.75 17.35 11.91
C ARG A 185 -8.66 16.46 11.09
N THR A 186 -9.86 16.95 10.80
CA THR A 186 -10.87 16.21 10.02
C THR A 186 -10.30 15.80 8.66
N TYR A 187 -9.66 16.73 7.95
CA TYR A 187 -9.04 16.43 6.66
C TYR A 187 -7.88 15.43 6.77
N PHE A 188 -7.01 15.60 7.79
CA PHE A 188 -5.92 14.66 8.03
C PHE A 188 -6.42 13.24 8.29
N ASP A 189 -7.43 13.09 9.14
CA ASP A 189 -8.00 11.79 9.43
C ASP A 189 -8.73 11.17 8.22
N ILE A 190 -9.42 11.98 7.40
CA ILE A 190 -9.99 11.53 6.12
C ILE A 190 -8.91 10.93 5.24
N ARG A 191 -7.77 11.61 5.12
CA ARG A 191 -6.64 11.12 4.32
C ARG A 191 -6.03 9.86 4.91
N MET A 192 -5.87 9.80 6.23
CA MET A 192 -5.38 8.60 6.93
C MET A 192 -6.29 7.41 6.67
N PHE A 193 -7.60 7.55 6.88
CA PHE A 193 -8.54 6.46 6.69
C PHE A 193 -8.62 6.05 5.22
N THR A 194 -8.78 7.01 4.30
CA THR A 194 -8.81 6.74 2.86
C THR A 194 -7.58 5.94 2.45
N ARG A 195 -6.41 6.31 2.96
CA ARG A 195 -5.15 5.61 2.67
C ARG A 195 -5.14 4.18 3.19
N ARG A 196 -5.52 4.00 4.45
CA ARG A 196 -5.61 2.67 5.07
C ARG A 196 -6.62 1.79 4.36
N SER A 197 -7.77 2.35 3.96
CA SER A 197 -8.80 1.63 3.21
C SER A 197 -8.30 1.20 1.85
N VAL A 198 -7.67 2.10 1.07
CA VAL A 198 -7.09 1.72 -0.23
C VAL A 198 -6.00 0.66 -0.06
N ILE A 199 -5.12 0.78 0.94
CA ILE A 199 -4.10 -0.25 1.24
C ILE A 199 -4.73 -1.60 1.57
N ASN A 200 -5.72 -1.61 2.47
CA ASN A 200 -6.43 -2.83 2.84
C ASN A 200 -7.11 -3.47 1.63
N ALA A 201 -7.78 -2.65 0.83
CA ALA A 201 -8.46 -3.06 -0.39
C ALA A 201 -7.46 -3.61 -1.44
N ARG A 202 -6.25 -3.04 -1.48
CA ARG A 202 -5.15 -3.50 -2.32
C ARG A 202 -4.66 -4.90 -1.95
N ILE A 203 -4.42 -5.15 -0.67
CA ILE A 203 -4.00 -6.46 -0.14
C ILE A 203 -5.13 -7.49 -0.30
N SER A 204 -6.36 -7.01 -0.11
CA SER A 204 -7.60 -7.77 -0.26
C SER A 204 -7.84 -8.30 -1.69
N LEU A 205 -7.30 -7.64 -2.71
CA LEU A 205 -7.44 -8.11 -4.10
C LEU A 205 -6.77 -9.47 -4.37
N GLU A 206 -5.78 -9.88 -3.57
CA GLU A 206 -5.28 -11.25 -3.62
C GLU A 206 -6.38 -12.28 -3.31
N TYR A 207 -7.32 -11.93 -2.42
CA TYR A 207 -8.47 -12.78 -2.08
C TYR A 207 -9.52 -12.77 -3.19
N ALA A 208 -9.71 -11.65 -3.88
CA ALA A 208 -10.63 -11.57 -5.02
C ALA A 208 -10.24 -12.55 -6.12
N ALA A 209 -8.94 -12.66 -6.44
CA ALA A 209 -8.44 -13.65 -7.40
C ALA A 209 -8.78 -15.10 -7.00
N LEU A 210 -8.68 -15.43 -5.71
CA LEU A 210 -9.07 -16.75 -5.20
C LEU A 210 -10.57 -17.00 -5.32
N TRP A 211 -11.39 -16.00 -4.99
CA TRP A 211 -12.84 -16.13 -5.04
C TRP A 211 -13.38 -16.24 -6.46
N PHE A 212 -12.79 -15.55 -7.43
CA PHE A 212 -13.14 -15.76 -8.83
C PHE A 212 -13.00 -17.23 -9.18
N MET A 213 -11.94 -17.87 -8.71
CA MET A 213 -11.64 -19.26 -9.04
C MET A 213 -12.57 -20.25 -8.36
N GLU A 214 -12.90 -20.03 -7.08
CA GLU A 214 -13.92 -20.81 -6.36
C GLU A 214 -15.30 -20.67 -6.99
N SER A 215 -15.57 -19.52 -7.62
CA SER A 215 -16.85 -19.19 -8.24
C SER A 215 -16.90 -19.53 -9.74
N GLU A 216 -15.96 -20.31 -10.26
CA GLU A 216 -15.84 -20.63 -11.70
C GLU A 216 -15.79 -19.39 -12.60
N TYR A 217 -15.04 -18.37 -12.18
CA TYR A 217 -14.90 -17.09 -12.85
C TYR A 217 -16.23 -16.36 -13.03
N LYS A 218 -17.02 -16.30 -11.95
CA LYS A 218 -18.26 -15.52 -11.90
C LYS A 218 -18.18 -14.49 -10.78
N CYS A 219 -18.67 -13.30 -11.07
CA CYS A 219 -18.92 -12.29 -10.05
C CYS A 219 -20.12 -12.72 -9.20
N THR A 220 -19.87 -13.06 -7.94
CA THR A 220 -20.92 -13.39 -6.99
C THR A 220 -21.26 -12.19 -6.12
N GLN A 221 -22.47 -12.17 -5.53
CA GLN A 221 -22.87 -11.09 -4.63
C GLN A 221 -21.89 -10.89 -3.47
N ASN A 222 -21.30 -11.97 -2.94
CA ASN A 222 -20.30 -11.88 -1.87
C ASN A 222 -19.04 -11.15 -2.33
N MET A 223 -18.60 -11.39 -3.57
CA MET A 223 -17.48 -10.66 -4.16
C MET A 223 -17.82 -9.20 -4.39
N THR A 224 -19.02 -8.92 -4.93
CA THR A 224 -19.49 -7.54 -5.13
C THR A 224 -19.54 -6.77 -3.81
N ASN A 225 -20.12 -7.36 -2.75
CA ASN A 225 -20.18 -6.72 -1.42
C ASN A 225 -18.78 -6.43 -0.86
N TYR A 226 -17.82 -7.34 -1.08
CA TYR A 226 -16.45 -7.12 -0.66
C TYR A 226 -15.75 -6.03 -1.47
N LEU A 227 -16.02 -5.98 -2.78
CA LEU A 227 -15.47 -4.98 -3.68
C LEU A 227 -16.15 -3.62 -3.54
N GLU A 228 -17.20 -3.47 -2.76
CA GLU A 228 -17.74 -2.15 -2.44
C GLU A 228 -16.68 -1.28 -1.73
N GLY A 229 -15.87 -1.91 -0.88
CA GLY A 229 -14.78 -1.25 -0.14
C GLY A 229 -13.56 -0.86 -0.98
N VAL A 230 -13.46 -1.24 -2.27
CA VAL A 230 -12.43 -0.70 -3.19
C VAL A 230 -12.89 0.55 -3.93
N ASN A 231 -14.18 0.90 -3.91
CA ASN A 231 -14.69 2.05 -4.65
C ASN A 231 -14.17 3.36 -4.01
N PRO A 232 -13.30 4.13 -4.70
CA PRO A 232 -12.70 5.33 -4.14
C PRO A 232 -13.74 6.42 -3.80
N ILE A 233 -14.87 6.46 -4.51
CA ILE A 233 -15.96 7.38 -4.21
C ILE A 233 -16.71 6.94 -2.95
N ALA A 234 -16.94 5.64 -2.77
CA ALA A 234 -17.55 5.11 -1.56
C ALA A 234 -16.65 5.34 -0.34
N ILE A 235 -15.34 5.05 -0.48
CA ILE A 235 -14.34 5.33 0.58
C ILE A 235 -14.36 6.81 0.98
N ALA A 236 -14.39 7.73 0.01
CA ALA A 236 -14.43 9.16 0.31
C ALA A 236 -15.76 9.60 0.96
N ARG A 237 -16.89 9.00 0.56
CA ARG A 237 -18.21 9.28 1.12
C ARG A 237 -18.35 8.75 2.55
N ASP A 238 -17.79 7.59 2.84
CA ASP A 238 -17.90 6.94 4.14
C ASP A 238 -17.05 7.63 5.23
N VAL A 239 -16.28 8.66 4.87
CA VAL A 239 -15.42 9.39 5.81
C VAL A 239 -15.66 10.89 5.72
N PRO A 240 -16.34 11.49 6.71
CA PRO A 240 -17.24 10.88 7.70
C PRO A 240 -18.69 10.82 7.22
N LYS A 241 -19.38 9.72 7.54
CA LYS A 241 -20.79 9.42 7.17
C LYS A 241 -21.81 10.46 7.63
N GLY A 242 -21.80 11.66 7.06
CA GLY A 242 -22.83 12.68 7.24
C GLY A 242 -22.55 13.74 8.32
N CYS A 243 -21.34 13.80 8.89
CA CYS A 243 -20.97 14.82 9.85
C CYS A 243 -20.49 16.07 9.10
N TYR A 244 -21.44 16.80 8.51
CA TYR A 244 -21.19 17.96 7.64
C TYR A 244 -20.75 19.23 8.42
N PHE A 245 -19.76 19.12 9.31
CA PHE A 245 -19.13 20.31 9.90
C PHE A 245 -18.30 21.08 8.86
N PHE A 246 -17.71 20.36 7.90
CA PHE A 246 -16.82 20.93 6.88
C PHE A 246 -17.17 20.38 5.48
N PRO A 247 -18.32 20.76 4.90
CA PRO A 247 -18.71 20.30 3.55
C PRO A 247 -17.68 20.65 2.48
N GLU A 248 -16.85 21.68 2.70
CA GLU A 248 -15.76 22.05 1.81
C GLU A 248 -14.66 20.97 1.66
N LEU A 249 -14.63 19.96 2.54
CA LEU A 249 -13.66 18.86 2.49
C LEU A 249 -14.07 17.71 1.57
N GLU A 250 -15.32 17.64 1.11
CA GLU A 250 -15.85 16.52 0.32
C GLU A 250 -15.10 16.34 -1.01
N GLU A 251 -14.98 17.41 -1.81
CA GLU A 251 -14.28 17.34 -3.09
C GLU A 251 -12.77 17.07 -2.93
N PRO A 252 -12.03 17.73 -2.02
CA PRO A 252 -10.63 17.37 -1.74
C PRO A 252 -10.45 15.92 -1.29
N ALA A 253 -11.33 15.40 -0.43
CA ALA A 253 -11.29 14.02 0.03
C ALA A 253 -11.48 13.03 -1.12
N LYS A 254 -12.47 13.27 -1.97
CA LYS A 254 -12.76 12.46 -3.14
C LYS A 254 -11.63 12.51 -4.17
N ALA A 255 -11.09 13.70 -4.45
CA ALA A 255 -9.93 13.86 -5.33
C ALA A 255 -8.73 13.07 -4.82
N PHE A 256 -8.46 13.14 -3.51
CA PHE A 256 -7.39 12.36 -2.88
C PHE A 256 -7.63 10.84 -2.98
N ALA A 257 -8.85 10.36 -2.77
CA ALA A 257 -9.19 8.94 -2.89
C ALA A 257 -9.00 8.43 -4.33
N LEU A 258 -9.42 9.21 -5.33
CA LEU A 258 -9.23 8.88 -6.75
C LEU A 258 -7.75 8.89 -7.15
N GLU A 259 -7.01 9.94 -6.77
CA GLU A 259 -5.57 10.01 -7.00
C GLU A 259 -4.85 8.81 -6.38
N LEU A 260 -5.20 8.49 -5.14
CA LEU A 260 -4.61 7.37 -4.43
C LEU A 260 -4.92 6.04 -5.11
N HIS A 261 -6.17 5.81 -5.49
CA HIS A 261 -6.57 4.62 -6.25
C HIS A 261 -5.79 4.50 -7.56
N ARG A 262 -5.65 5.60 -8.31
CA ARG A 262 -4.83 5.66 -9.53
C ARG A 262 -3.38 5.28 -9.28
N ASN A 263 -2.77 5.88 -8.26
CA ASN A 263 -1.35 5.70 -7.94
C ASN A 263 -1.03 4.33 -7.31
N THR A 264 -2.04 3.59 -6.86
CA THR A 264 -1.87 2.30 -6.18
C THR A 264 -2.35 1.10 -6.97
N SER A 265 -2.68 1.29 -8.25
CA SER A 265 -3.17 0.23 -9.11
C SER A 265 -2.18 -0.94 -9.23
N HIS A 266 -2.72 -2.14 -9.42
CA HIS A 266 -1.96 -3.41 -9.43
C HIS A 266 -1.28 -3.68 -10.78
N GLY A 267 -0.71 -2.65 -11.39
CA GLY A 267 -0.19 -2.72 -12.76
C GLY A 267 -1.28 -2.77 -13.83
N PHE A 268 -2.53 -2.47 -13.46
CA PHE A 268 -3.63 -2.22 -14.38
C PHE A 268 -3.89 -0.73 -14.48
N ASP A 269 -4.38 -0.27 -15.62
CA ASP A 269 -4.96 1.08 -15.73
C ASP A 269 -6.28 1.08 -14.97
N PRO A 270 -6.38 1.76 -13.82
CA PRO A 270 -7.56 1.68 -12.96
C PRO A 270 -8.74 2.45 -13.58
N PRO A 271 -9.99 2.05 -13.29
CA PRO A 271 -11.15 2.75 -13.83
C PRO A 271 -11.23 4.20 -13.35
N GLU A 272 -11.68 5.06 -14.26
CA GLU A 272 -11.78 6.50 -14.05
C GLU A 272 -13.03 6.89 -13.22
N GLU A 273 -13.13 8.16 -12.83
CA GLU A 273 -14.21 8.64 -11.94
C GLU A 273 -15.63 8.36 -12.47
N ASP A 274 -15.82 8.48 -13.78
CA ASP A 274 -17.10 8.23 -14.46
C ASP A 274 -17.55 6.78 -14.34
N PHE A 275 -16.61 5.83 -14.36
CA PHE A 275 -16.87 4.42 -14.11
C PHE A 275 -17.54 4.21 -12.74
N TRP A 276 -16.97 4.83 -11.70
CA TRP A 276 -17.40 4.69 -10.32
C TRP A 276 -18.73 5.40 -10.01
N LYS A 277 -19.14 6.35 -10.85
CA LYS A 277 -20.45 7.02 -10.76
C LYS A 277 -21.57 6.24 -11.42
N SER A 278 -21.25 5.22 -12.22
CA SER A 278 -22.27 4.48 -12.95
C SER A 278 -23.11 3.59 -12.02
N GLU A 279 -24.36 3.34 -12.41
CA GLU A 279 -25.17 2.32 -11.73
C GLU A 279 -24.45 0.97 -11.78
N ASN A 280 -24.50 0.25 -10.66
CA ASN A 280 -23.82 -1.02 -10.46
C ASN A 280 -22.29 -0.97 -10.68
N ALA A 281 -21.64 0.17 -10.37
CA ALA A 281 -20.20 0.34 -10.51
C ALA A 281 -19.38 -0.80 -9.88
N THR A 282 -19.82 -1.32 -8.72
CA THR A 282 -19.13 -2.42 -8.03
C THR A 282 -19.22 -3.76 -8.79
N GLU A 283 -20.37 -4.05 -9.41
CA GLU A 283 -20.55 -5.25 -10.24
C GLU A 283 -19.69 -5.15 -11.50
N LYS A 284 -19.74 -3.99 -12.18
CA LYS A 284 -18.86 -3.69 -13.33
C LYS A 284 -17.39 -3.77 -12.95
N TYR A 285 -17.01 -3.34 -11.75
CA TYR A 285 -15.64 -3.44 -11.27
C TYR A 285 -15.22 -4.90 -11.08
N CYS A 286 -16.12 -5.72 -10.55
CA CYS A 286 -15.89 -7.15 -10.45
C CYS A 286 -15.67 -7.78 -11.84
N GLU A 287 -16.50 -7.45 -12.82
CA GLU A 287 -16.37 -7.95 -14.20
C GLU A 287 -15.07 -7.46 -14.85
N TRP A 288 -14.76 -6.17 -14.71
CA TRP A 288 -13.51 -5.57 -15.19
C TRP A 288 -12.30 -6.27 -14.57
N LEU A 289 -12.31 -6.48 -13.26
CA LEU A 289 -11.21 -7.15 -12.57
C LEU A 289 -11.08 -8.60 -13.03
N LEU A 290 -12.21 -9.30 -13.21
CA LEU A 290 -12.25 -10.66 -13.73
C LEU A 290 -11.62 -10.75 -15.11
N GLU A 291 -11.98 -9.84 -16.03
CA GLU A 291 -11.37 -9.73 -17.36
C GLU A 291 -9.85 -9.57 -17.24
N LYS A 292 -9.38 -8.65 -16.39
CA LYS A 292 -7.94 -8.39 -16.19
C LYS A 292 -7.17 -9.58 -15.64
N VAL A 293 -7.72 -10.30 -14.67
CA VAL A 293 -7.00 -11.45 -14.06
C VAL A 293 -7.10 -12.74 -14.88
N THR A 294 -8.00 -12.79 -15.86
CA THR A 294 -8.14 -13.93 -16.79
C THR A 294 -7.46 -13.70 -18.13
N ASP A 295 -6.95 -12.49 -18.37
CA ASP A 295 -6.17 -12.14 -19.55
C ASP A 295 -4.92 -13.03 -19.66
N PRO A 296 -4.78 -13.84 -20.75
CA PRO A 296 -3.62 -14.66 -20.99
C PRO A 296 -2.30 -13.87 -20.99
N GLU A 297 -2.28 -12.65 -21.56
CA GLU A 297 -1.07 -11.82 -21.62
C GLU A 297 -0.62 -11.37 -20.23
N TRP A 298 -1.58 -11.16 -19.31
CA TRP A 298 -1.27 -10.84 -17.93
C TRP A 298 -0.75 -12.06 -17.15
N MET A 299 -1.30 -13.25 -17.45
CA MET A 299 -0.93 -14.53 -16.82
C MET A 299 0.43 -15.06 -17.29
N GLU A 300 0.91 -14.62 -18.44
CA GLU A 300 2.27 -14.89 -18.90
C GLU A 300 3.26 -14.07 -18.05
N GLU A 301 3.98 -14.75 -17.16
CA GLU A 301 5.30 -14.28 -16.75
C GLU A 301 6.31 -14.71 -17.81
N GLU A 302 7.33 -13.88 -18.03
CA GLU A 302 8.60 -14.27 -18.65
C GLU A 302 9.28 -15.38 -17.79
N ASP A 303 8.65 -16.54 -17.67
CA ASP A 303 9.14 -17.74 -16.98
C ASP A 303 10.45 -18.27 -17.62
N ASN A 304 10.87 -17.64 -18.72
CA ASN A 304 12.18 -17.83 -19.31
C ASN A 304 13.32 -17.41 -18.38
N SER A 305 13.14 -16.54 -17.38
CA SER A 305 14.27 -16.13 -16.54
C SER A 305 14.88 -17.29 -15.72
N TYR A 306 14.07 -18.04 -14.97
CA TYR A 306 14.60 -19.14 -14.14
C TYR A 306 14.97 -20.37 -14.96
N GLY A 307 14.18 -20.67 -16.00
CA GLY A 307 14.47 -21.75 -16.95
C GLY A 307 15.78 -21.49 -17.71
N VAL A 308 15.97 -20.28 -18.25
CA VAL A 308 17.19 -19.87 -18.97
C VAL A 308 18.38 -19.75 -18.02
N VAL A 309 18.22 -19.19 -16.81
CA VAL A 309 19.31 -19.13 -15.82
C VAL A 309 19.73 -20.54 -15.39
N SER A 310 18.77 -21.44 -15.12
CA SER A 310 19.08 -22.82 -14.78
C SER A 310 19.73 -23.57 -15.95
N TRP A 311 19.29 -23.32 -17.20
CA TRP A 311 19.91 -23.87 -18.40
C TRP A 311 21.33 -23.34 -18.64
N VAL A 312 21.55 -22.03 -18.46
CA VAL A 312 22.86 -21.38 -18.60
C VAL A 312 23.82 -21.90 -17.54
N LEU A 313 23.37 -22.07 -16.30
CA LEU A 313 24.16 -22.68 -15.23
C LEU A 313 24.51 -24.14 -15.58
N LEU A 314 23.56 -24.91 -16.13
CA LEU A 314 23.82 -26.29 -16.57
C LEU A 314 24.84 -26.36 -17.71
N LEU A 315 24.79 -25.43 -18.67
CA LEU A 315 25.77 -25.30 -19.75
C LEU A 315 27.16 -24.92 -19.22
N LEU A 316 27.24 -23.99 -18.26
CA LEU A 316 28.49 -23.60 -17.60
C LEU A 316 29.10 -24.75 -16.79
N PHE A 317 28.30 -25.50 -16.06
CA PHE A 317 28.76 -26.70 -15.36
C PHE A 317 29.25 -27.77 -16.34
N SER A 318 28.51 -28.02 -17.42
CA SER A 318 28.88 -29.03 -18.43
C SER A 318 30.19 -28.67 -19.14
N THR A 319 30.36 -27.41 -19.52
CA THR A 319 31.62 -26.93 -20.12
C THR A 319 32.77 -27.01 -19.13
N GLY A 320 32.59 -26.58 -17.88
CA GLY A 320 33.59 -26.71 -16.82
C GLY A 320 34.04 -28.15 -16.57
N SER A 321 33.12 -29.11 -16.58
CA SER A 321 33.44 -30.54 -16.43
C SER A 321 34.26 -31.09 -17.60
N ILE A 322 33.97 -30.67 -18.84
CA ILE A 322 34.76 -31.07 -20.02
C ILE A 322 36.19 -30.51 -19.92
N PHE A 323 36.34 -29.24 -19.53
CA PHE A 323 37.67 -28.64 -19.35
C PHE A 323 38.48 -29.27 -18.22
N MET A 324 37.84 -29.59 -17.09
CA MET A 324 38.48 -30.34 -16.01
C MET A 324 38.89 -31.74 -16.46
N GLY A 325 38.02 -32.47 -17.17
CA GLY A 325 38.35 -33.78 -17.73
C GLY A 325 39.54 -33.73 -18.71
N ALA A 326 39.58 -32.73 -19.59
CA ALA A 326 40.69 -32.53 -20.51
C ALA A 326 42.01 -32.17 -19.78
N ALA A 327 41.95 -31.34 -18.74
CA ALA A 327 43.12 -30.97 -17.93
C ALA A 327 43.66 -32.17 -17.12
N PHE A 328 42.78 -32.98 -16.52
CA PHE A 328 43.15 -34.21 -15.85
C PHE A 328 43.70 -35.25 -16.83
N GLY A 329 43.11 -35.38 -18.03
CA GLY A 329 43.61 -36.25 -19.09
C GLY A 329 44.99 -35.84 -19.60
N LEU A 330 45.23 -34.54 -19.79
CA LEU A 330 46.54 -34.00 -20.19
C LEU A 330 47.60 -34.18 -19.09
N THR A 331 47.25 -34.02 -17.81
CA THR A 331 48.21 -34.18 -16.70
C THR A 331 48.53 -35.64 -16.42
N LEU A 332 47.54 -36.54 -16.47
CA LEU A 332 47.78 -37.99 -16.34
C LEU A 332 48.49 -38.57 -17.57
N GLY A 333 48.12 -38.16 -18.78
CA GLY A 333 48.79 -38.59 -20.01
C GLY A 333 50.26 -38.14 -20.07
N ARG A 334 50.57 -36.94 -19.57
CA ARG A 334 51.95 -36.44 -19.48
C ARG A 334 52.79 -37.21 -18.44
N ARG A 335 52.17 -37.79 -17.42
CA ARG A 335 52.87 -38.59 -16.40
C ARG A 335 53.19 -40.00 -16.89
N SER A 336 52.29 -40.61 -17.67
CA SER A 336 52.51 -41.93 -18.29
C SER A 336 53.69 -41.95 -19.28
N THR A 337 53.94 -40.87 -20.03
CA THR A 337 55.09 -40.81 -20.95
C THR A 337 56.43 -40.59 -20.27
N GLN A 338 56.46 -40.33 -18.95
CA GLN A 338 57.70 -40.05 -18.21
C GLN A 338 58.12 -41.19 -17.27
N GLU A 339 57.23 -42.15 -16.97
CA GLU A 339 57.58 -43.36 -16.21
C GLU A 339 58.18 -44.48 -17.08
N ASP A 340 58.05 -44.42 -18.42
CA ASP A 340 58.61 -45.42 -19.33
C ASP A 340 60.04 -45.09 -19.83
N SER A 341 60.65 -43.97 -19.42
CA SER A 341 61.99 -43.56 -19.88
C SER A 341 63.12 -43.67 -18.87
N ASP A 342 62.85 -43.93 -17.59
CA ASP A 342 63.88 -43.94 -16.54
C ASP A 342 63.82 -45.21 -15.66
N ALA A 343 63.86 -46.37 -16.32
CA ALA A 343 64.11 -47.65 -15.67
C ALA A 343 65.44 -48.25 -16.14
N GLU A 344 66.56 -47.61 -15.78
CA GLU A 344 67.84 -48.32 -15.68
C GLU A 344 68.71 -47.75 -14.54
N GLU A 345 68.99 -48.64 -13.57
CA GLU A 345 70.02 -48.64 -12.53
C GLU A 345 70.36 -47.34 -11.77
N LYS A 346 70.04 -47.35 -10.46
CA LYS A 346 71.10 -47.34 -9.42
C LYS A 346 70.61 -47.65 -8.01
N SER A 347 71.43 -48.46 -7.36
CA SER A 347 71.35 -49.03 -6.01
C SER A 347 71.46 -48.02 -4.85
N PHE A 348 70.62 -48.25 -3.82
CA PHE A 348 70.79 -48.16 -2.35
C PHE A 348 71.79 -47.15 -1.72
N PRO A 349 71.42 -46.52 -0.57
CA PRO A 349 71.59 -47.22 0.70
C PRO A 349 70.43 -47.08 1.69
N ILE A 350 70.28 -48.17 2.45
CA ILE A 350 69.46 -48.37 3.64
C ILE A 350 69.90 -47.40 4.74
N VAL A 351 68.98 -46.60 5.26
CA VAL A 351 69.14 -45.87 6.52
C VAL A 351 68.04 -46.31 7.47
N HIS A 352 68.43 -47.06 8.51
CA HIS A 352 67.58 -47.34 9.66
C HIS A 352 67.58 -46.13 10.59
N HIS A 353 66.41 -45.56 10.89
CA HIS A 353 66.22 -44.78 12.10
C HIS A 353 65.05 -45.33 12.93
N ILE A 354 65.36 -45.46 14.21
CA ILE A 354 64.61 -46.05 15.31
C ILE A 354 63.72 -44.98 15.96
N TYR A 355 62.47 -45.38 16.26
CA TYR A 355 61.49 -44.92 17.26
C TYR A 355 61.53 -43.49 17.86
N ASN A 356 60.34 -42.87 17.93
CA ASN A 356 59.69 -42.67 19.24
C ASN A 356 58.18 -42.43 19.13
N GLU A 357 57.42 -43.18 19.93
CA GLU A 357 56.05 -42.89 20.36
C GLU A 357 56.04 -41.69 21.32
N GLN A 358 55.02 -40.83 21.24
CA GLN A 358 54.20 -40.45 22.39
C GLN A 358 53.03 -39.52 22.01
N ASP A 359 51.83 -40.07 22.22
CA ASP A 359 50.59 -39.50 22.77
C ASP A 359 50.37 -37.96 22.85
N TYR A 360 49.20 -37.48 22.43
CA TYR A 360 48.02 -37.25 23.30
C TYR A 360 46.92 -36.41 22.61
N ALA A 361 45.66 -36.83 22.85
CA ALA A 361 44.41 -36.06 23.06
C ALA A 361 43.99 -34.98 22.03
N VAL A 362 42.86 -35.09 21.30
CA VAL A 362 41.43 -35.11 21.74
C VAL A 362 41.09 -34.04 22.77
N SER A 363 40.45 -32.97 22.31
CA SER A 363 39.45 -32.22 23.08
C SER A 363 38.34 -31.74 22.12
N LEU A 364 37.12 -31.70 22.67
CA LEU A 364 35.80 -31.54 22.04
C LEU A 364 35.63 -30.33 21.13
#